data_AF-A0A2V9KP48-F1
#
_entry.id   AF-A0A2V9KP48-F1
#
_cell.length_a   1.000
_cell.length_b   1.000
_cell.length_c   1.000
_cell.angle_alpha   90.00
_cell.angle_beta   90.00
_cell.angle_gamma   90.00
#
_symmetry.space_group_name_H-M   'P 1'
#
loop_
_entity.id
_entity.type
_entity.pdbx_description
1 polymer ?
#
loop_
_entity_poly.entity_id
_entity_poly.type
_entity_poly.pdbx_seq_one_letter_code
_entity_poly.pdbx_strand_id
1 'polypeptide(L)'
;VEHLYRSHGRSVDHGRRDELVDWKARAYWELIRDGLPPLPGAVEFVGKLAAQYPLAIASGSFRVEIEHLLGKIGLREAFQVLVTADDVEHSKPEPDAFLKALNRLRQLPELGADA
;
A
#
# COMPACT_ATOMS: atom_id res chain seq x y z
N VAL A 1 16.82 -4.78 -3.82
CA VAL A 1 17.97 -4.78 -2.88
C VAL A 1 19.23 -5.37 -3.50
N GLU A 2 19.16 -6.47 -4.25
CA GLU A 2 20.35 -7.09 -4.88
C GLU A 2 21.11 -6.16 -5.84
N HIS A 3 20.38 -5.33 -6.60
CA HIS A 3 20.99 -4.28 -7.43
C HIS A 3 21.83 -3.27 -6.59
N LEU A 4 21.47 -3.02 -5.33
CA LEU A 4 22.24 -2.15 -4.43
C LEU A 4 23.57 -2.81 -4.03
N TYR A 5 23.57 -4.11 -3.74
CA TYR A 5 24.81 -4.85 -3.50
C TYR A 5 25.72 -4.82 -4.73
N ARG A 6 25.15 -5.10 -5.91
CA ARG A 6 25.89 -5.10 -7.19
C ARG A 6 26.49 -3.75 -7.53
N SER A 7 25.73 -2.66 -7.38
CA SER A 7 26.22 -1.29 -7.64
C SER A 7 27.35 -0.85 -6.72
N HIS A 8 27.50 -1.51 -5.55
CA HIS A 8 28.59 -1.25 -4.60
C HIS A 8 29.69 -2.32 -4.64
N GLY A 9 29.71 -3.19 -5.67
CA GLY A 9 30.73 -4.23 -5.83
C GLY A 9 30.71 -5.31 -4.74
N ARG A 10 29.57 -5.53 -4.08
CA ARG A 10 29.40 -6.53 -3.02
C ARG A 10 28.59 -7.72 -3.52
N SER A 11 28.93 -8.92 -3.06
CA SER A 11 28.07 -10.10 -3.20
C SER A 11 26.81 -9.93 -2.37
N VAL A 12 25.69 -10.49 -2.84
CA VAL A 12 24.44 -10.46 -2.07
C VAL A 12 24.60 -11.31 -0.81
N ASP A 13 24.40 -10.67 0.35
CA ASP A 13 24.28 -11.35 1.63
C ASP A 13 22.79 -11.47 1.97
N HIS A 14 22.23 -12.66 1.76
CA HIS A 14 20.82 -12.94 2.00
C HIS A 14 20.46 -12.91 3.49
N GLY A 15 21.36 -13.40 4.36
CA GLY A 15 21.14 -13.36 5.80
C GLY A 15 21.07 -11.93 6.32
N ARG A 16 22.04 -11.10 5.93
CA ARG A 16 22.04 -9.68 6.29
C ARG A 16 20.87 -8.91 5.70
N ARG A 17 20.46 -9.24 4.47
CA ARG A 17 19.25 -8.66 3.86
C ARG A 17 18.03 -8.95 4.73
N ASP A 18 17.83 -10.20 5.13
CA ASP A 18 16.65 -10.61 5.88
C ASP A 18 16.62 -9.97 7.27
N GLU A 19 17.77 -9.93 7.95
CA GLU A 19 17.92 -9.18 9.22
C GLU A 19 17.49 -7.71 9.11
N LEU A 20 17.88 -7.03 8.03
CA LEU A 20 17.55 -5.62 7.80
C LEU A 20 16.08 -5.43 7.46
N VAL A 21 15.48 -6.35 6.72
CA VAL A 21 14.04 -6.33 6.42
C VAL A 21 13.24 -6.49 7.71
N ASP A 22 13.58 -7.46 8.55
CA ASP A 22 12.91 -7.71 9.83
C ASP A 22 13.09 -6.56 10.82
N TRP A 23 14.30 -6.00 10.88
CA TRP A 23 14.57 -4.82 11.68
C TRP A 23 13.73 -3.62 11.22
N LYS A 24 13.69 -3.34 9.92
CA LYS A 24 12.88 -2.25 9.35
C LYS A 24 11.39 -2.46 9.63
N ALA A 25 10.88 -3.68 9.45
CA ALA A 25 9.46 -3.99 9.68
C ALA A 25 9.06 -3.70 11.14
N ARG A 26 9.86 -4.18 12.11
CA ARG A 26 9.62 -3.91 13.54
C ARG A 26 9.71 -2.43 13.88
N ALA A 27 10.75 -1.75 13.40
CA ALA A 27 10.93 -0.32 13.65
C ALA A 27 9.79 0.52 13.05
N TYR A 28 9.34 0.18 11.84
CA TYR A 28 8.23 0.87 11.20
C TYR A 28 6.91 0.64 11.94
N TRP A 29 6.62 -0.59 12.38
CA TRP A 29 5.42 -0.88 13.16
C TRP A 29 5.33 -0.05 14.44
N GLU A 30 6.43 0.04 15.21
CA GLU A 30 6.47 0.89 16.41
C GLU A 30 6.24 2.37 16.09
N LEU A 31 6.78 2.87 14.96
CA LEU A 31 6.57 4.26 14.53
C LEU A 31 5.12 4.56 14.19
N ILE A 32 4.38 3.61 13.59
CA ILE A 32 2.99 3.81 13.16
C ILE A 32 1.96 3.39 14.20
N ARG A 33 2.38 2.74 15.30
CA ARG A 33 1.48 2.16 16.32
C ARG A 33 0.41 3.13 16.80
N ASP A 34 0.82 4.36 17.07
CA ASP A 34 -0.08 5.39 17.61
C ASP A 34 -0.80 6.18 16.48
N GLY A 35 -0.50 5.87 15.23
CA GLY A 35 -0.95 6.57 14.03
C GLY A 35 0.09 7.58 13.53
N LEU A 36 -0.14 8.12 12.34
CA LEU A 36 0.65 9.21 11.77
C LEU A 36 -0.28 10.38 11.40
N PRO A 37 0.17 11.63 11.52
CA PRO A 37 -0.61 12.76 11.04
C PRO A 37 -0.82 12.62 9.52
N PRO A 38 -2.07 12.73 9.02
CA PRO A 38 -2.30 12.76 7.59
C PRO A 38 -1.71 14.03 6.98
N LEU A 39 -1.41 13.97 5.68
CA LEU A 39 -1.04 15.18 4.95
C LEU A 39 -2.17 16.23 5.04
N PRO A 40 -1.84 17.53 5.16
CA PRO A 40 -2.85 18.59 5.22
C PRO A 40 -3.84 18.48 4.05
N GLY A 41 -5.14 18.46 4.37
CA GLY A 41 -6.23 18.35 3.39
C GLY A 41 -6.51 16.95 2.85
N ALA A 42 -5.68 15.93 3.14
CA ALA A 42 -5.86 14.59 2.56
C ALA A 42 -7.15 13.91 3.01
N VAL A 43 -7.51 14.02 4.30
CA VAL A 43 -8.73 13.41 4.85
C VAL A 43 -9.98 14.03 4.22
N GLU A 44 -10.03 15.36 4.13
CA GLU A 44 -11.15 16.07 3.50
C GLU A 44 -11.26 15.72 2.01
N PHE A 45 -10.13 15.70 1.30
CA PHE A 45 -10.09 15.39 -0.12
C PHE A 45 -10.59 13.97 -0.41
N VAL A 46 -10.08 12.97 0.32
CA VAL A 46 -10.52 11.58 0.18
C VAL A 46 -12.00 11.44 0.54
N GLY A 47 -12.46 12.08 1.61
CA GLY A 47 -13.87 12.05 1.99
C GLY A 47 -14.80 12.59 0.90
N LYS A 48 -14.43 13.70 0.25
CA LYS A 48 -15.20 14.27 -0.88
C LYS A 48 -15.23 13.36 -2.10
N LEU A 49 -14.11 12.68 -2.38
CA LEU A 49 -14.03 11.76 -3.51
C LEU A 49 -14.80 10.47 -3.26
N ALA A 50 -14.75 9.91 -2.05
CA ALA A 50 -15.44 8.67 -1.70
C ALA A 50 -16.97 8.81 -1.80
N ALA A 51 -17.50 10.04 -1.75
CA ALA A 51 -18.91 10.32 -1.98
C ALA A 51 -19.31 10.33 -3.47
N GLN A 52 -18.35 10.36 -4.40
CA GLN A 52 -18.59 10.50 -5.83
C GLN A 52 -18.03 9.33 -6.65
N TYR A 53 -16.97 8.68 -6.16
CA TYR A 53 -16.23 7.67 -6.89
C TYR A 53 -15.84 6.51 -5.97
N PRO A 54 -15.85 5.27 -6.48
CA PRO A 54 -15.21 4.17 -5.79
C PRO A 54 -13.69 4.37 -5.79
N LEU A 55 -13.06 4.22 -4.64
CA LEU A 55 -11.64 4.47 -4.45
C LEU A 55 -10.88 3.17 -4.21
N ALA A 56 -9.66 3.13 -4.74
CA ALA A 56 -8.71 2.06 -4.52
C ALA A 56 -7.36 2.60 -4.02
N ILE A 57 -6.68 1.79 -3.20
CA ILE A 57 -5.26 1.95 -2.90
C ILE A 57 -4.47 0.83 -3.59
N ALA A 58 -3.39 1.21 -4.26
CA ALA A 58 -2.37 0.31 -4.78
C ALA A 58 -1.01 0.65 -4.14
N SER A 59 -0.60 -0.14 -3.15
CA SER A 59 0.57 0.14 -2.30
C SER A 59 1.54 -1.04 -2.25
N GLY A 60 2.82 -0.73 -2.01
CA GLY A 60 3.87 -1.70 -1.69
C GLY A 60 4.07 -1.91 -0.19
N SER A 61 3.19 -1.35 0.65
CA SER A 61 3.14 -1.61 2.09
C SER A 61 2.27 -2.83 2.38
N PHE A 62 2.46 -3.43 3.55
CA PHE A 62 1.62 -4.55 3.99
C PHE A 62 0.21 -4.08 4.32
N ARG A 63 -0.77 -4.96 4.13
CA ARG A 63 -2.18 -4.70 4.40
C ARG A 63 -2.42 -4.24 5.82
N VAL A 64 -1.81 -4.91 6.80
CA VAL A 64 -1.95 -4.57 8.22
C VAL A 64 -1.51 -3.13 8.53
N GLU A 65 -0.44 -2.65 7.88
CA GLU A 65 0.05 -1.28 8.06
C GLU A 65 -0.93 -0.26 7.49
N ILE A 66 -1.46 -0.53 6.30
CA ILE A 66 -2.41 0.35 5.60
C ILE A 66 -3.73 0.41 6.37
N GLU A 67 -4.30 -0.72 6.75
CA GLU A 67 -5.57 -0.77 7.48
C GLU A 67 -5.46 -0.11 8.85
N HIS A 68 -4.35 -0.31 9.56
CA HIS A 68 -4.08 0.36 10.83
C HIS A 68 -4.05 1.88 10.69
N LEU A 69 -3.26 2.41 9.74
CA LEU A 69 -3.16 3.85 9.52
C LEU A 69 -4.47 4.47 9.04
N LEU A 70 -5.16 3.84 8.08
CA LEU A 70 -6.46 4.30 7.59
C LEU A 70 -7.52 4.29 8.70
N GLY A 71 -7.52 3.27 9.55
CA GLY A 71 -8.41 3.18 10.71
C GLY A 71 -8.19 4.33 11.67
N LYS A 72 -6.92 4.67 11.98
CA LYS A 72 -6.57 5.80 12.87
C LYS A 72 -7.05 7.15 12.37
N ILE A 73 -7.10 7.36 11.05
CA ILE A 73 -7.54 8.62 10.42
C ILE A 73 -8.99 8.58 9.93
N GLY A 74 -9.74 7.50 10.21
CA GLY A 74 -11.15 7.37 9.84
C GLY A 74 -11.42 7.24 8.34
N LEU A 75 -10.45 6.78 7.54
CA LEU A 75 -10.57 6.64 6.08
C LEU A 75 -10.65 5.20 5.59
N ARG A 76 -10.65 4.19 6.47
CA ARG A 76 -10.62 2.79 6.02
C ARG A 76 -11.80 2.44 5.11
N GLU A 77 -12.99 2.89 5.45
CA GLU A 77 -14.21 2.63 4.69
C GLU A 77 -14.32 3.49 3.41
N ALA A 78 -13.47 4.51 3.25
CA ALA A 78 -13.45 5.32 2.04
C ALA A 78 -12.89 4.56 0.82
N PHE A 79 -12.18 3.45 1.04
CA PHE A 79 -11.54 2.65 -0.01
C PHE A 79 -12.16 1.26 -0.08
N GLN A 80 -12.95 1.01 -1.15
CA GLN A 80 -13.58 -0.28 -1.41
C GLN A 80 -12.55 -1.34 -1.83
N VAL A 81 -11.43 -0.90 -2.43
CA VAL A 81 -10.39 -1.79 -2.93
C VAL A 81 -9.05 -1.44 -2.29
N LEU A 82 -8.44 -2.43 -1.64
CA LEU A 82 -7.04 -2.36 -1.21
C LEU A 82 -6.24 -3.43 -1.94
N VAL A 83 -5.22 -3.02 -2.68
CA VAL A 83 -4.17 -3.88 -3.24
C VAL A 83 -2.84 -3.48 -2.60
N THR A 84 -2.21 -4.45 -1.97
CA THR A 84 -1.09 -4.28 -1.05
C THR A 84 0.08 -5.16 -1.45
N ALA A 85 1.20 -5.10 -0.73
CA ALA A 85 2.33 -6.01 -0.96
C ALA A 85 1.91 -7.49 -0.85
N ASP A 86 0.94 -7.79 0.01
CA ASP A 86 0.41 -9.16 0.19
C ASP A 86 -0.37 -9.67 -1.02
N ASP A 87 -0.77 -8.78 -1.94
CA ASP A 87 -1.63 -9.12 -3.07
C ASP A 87 -0.86 -9.34 -4.38
N VAL A 88 0.44 -9.07 -4.45
CA VAL A 88 1.19 -9.10 -5.72
C VAL A 88 2.52 -9.81 -5.58
N GLU A 89 2.90 -10.54 -6.63
CA GLU A 89 4.21 -11.19 -6.71
C GLU A 89 5.31 -10.16 -7.00
N HIS A 90 5.04 -9.25 -7.95
CA HIS A 90 5.97 -8.19 -8.31
C HIS A 90 5.53 -6.85 -7.74
N SER A 91 6.40 -6.26 -6.92
CA SER A 91 6.24 -4.90 -6.43
C SER A 91 6.63 -3.88 -7.51
N LYS A 92 6.24 -2.62 -7.28
CA LYS A 92 6.66 -1.47 -8.11
C LYS A 92 8.19 -1.52 -8.35
N PRO A 93 8.66 -1.26 -9.59
CA PRO A 93 7.97 -0.55 -10.67
C PRO A 93 7.03 -1.40 -11.54
N GLU A 94 6.93 -2.72 -11.31
CA GLU A 94 6.00 -3.56 -12.07
C GLU A 94 4.54 -3.10 -11.86
N PRO A 95 3.68 -3.23 -12.89
CA PRO A 95 2.33 -2.65 -12.89
C PRO A 95 1.30 -3.47 -12.11
N ASP A 96 1.67 -4.66 -11.62
CA ASP A 96 0.79 -5.68 -11.01
C ASP A 96 -0.22 -5.09 -10.03
N ALA A 97 0.24 -4.25 -9.09
CA ALA A 97 -0.62 -3.66 -8.07
C ALA A 97 -1.69 -2.73 -8.65
N PHE A 98 -1.33 -1.94 -9.67
CA PHE A 98 -2.26 -1.02 -10.33
C PHE A 98 -3.26 -1.77 -11.20
N LEU A 99 -2.80 -2.76 -11.97
CA LEU A 99 -3.67 -3.58 -12.81
C LEU A 99 -4.66 -4.38 -11.95
N LYS A 100 -4.19 -4.96 -10.84
CA LYS A 100 -5.05 -5.68 -9.90
C LYS A 100 -6.06 -4.76 -9.22
N ALA A 101 -5.67 -3.54 -8.85
CA ALA A 101 -6.59 -2.56 -8.26
C ALA A 101 -7.68 -2.14 -9.27
N LEU A 102 -7.28 -1.84 -10.51
CA LEU A 102 -8.20 -1.49 -11.59
C LEU A 102 -9.18 -2.63 -11.89
N ASN A 103 -8.67 -3.87 -11.95
CA ASN A 103 -9.52 -5.04 -12.19
C ASN A 103 -10.52 -5.23 -11.06
N ARG A 104 -10.13 -5.07 -9.78
CA ARG A 104 -11.04 -5.15 -8.63
C ARG A 104 -12.08 -4.03 -8.64
N LEU A 105 -11.70 -2.80 -9.00
CA LEU A 105 -12.63 -1.68 -9.15
C LEU A 105 -13.70 -1.95 -10.21
N ARG A 106 -13.32 -2.49 -11.37
CA ARG A 106 -14.25 -2.84 -12.47
C ARG A 106 -15.27 -3.92 -12.09
N GLN A 107 -15.03 -4.67 -11.02
CA GLN A 107 -15.99 -5.65 -10.50
C GLN A 107 -16.99 -5.04 -9.51
N LEU A 108 -16.83 -3.77 -9.13
CA LEU A 108 -17.80 -3.08 -8.28
C LEU A 108 -19.08 -2.82 -9.08
N PRO A 109 -20.27 -3.07 -8.52
CA PRO A 109 -21.54 -2.83 -9.21
C PRO A 109 -21.69 -1.39 -9.73
N GLU A 110 -21.14 -0.43 -8.98
CA GLU A 110 -21.11 1.00 -9.28
C GLU A 110 -20.31 1.36 -10.55
N LEU A 111 -19.46 0.45 -11.02
CA LEU A 111 -18.58 0.60 -12.20
C LEU A 111 -18.79 -0.51 -13.26
N GLY A 112 -19.81 -1.35 -13.09
CA GLY A 112 -20.08 -2.49 -13.96
C GLY A 112 -20.44 -2.09 -15.40
N ALA A 113 -20.13 -2.99 -16.33
CA ALA A 113 -20.01 -2.82 -17.79
C ALA A 113 -21.25 -2.39 -18.60
N ASP A 114 -22.31 -1.87 -17.97
CA ASP A 114 -23.52 -1.34 -18.61
C ASP A 114 -23.80 0.14 -18.28
N ALA A 115 -22.79 0.88 -17.79
CA ALA A 115 -22.81 2.34 -17.64
C ALA A 115 -22.09 3.05 -18.81
#